data_AF-A0A953TLD3-F1
#
_entry.id   AF-A0A953TLD3-F1
#
_cell.length_a   1.000
_cell.length_b   1.000
_cell.length_c   1.000
_cell.angle_alpha   90.00
_cell.angle_beta   90.00
_cell.angle_gamma   90.00
#
_symmetry.space_group_name_H-M   'P 1'
#
loop_
_entity.id
_entity.type
_entity.pdbx_description
1 polymer ?
#
loop_
_entity_poly.entity_id
_entity_poly.type
_entity_poly.pdbx_seq_one_letter_code
_entity_poly.pdbx_strand_id
1 'polypeptide(L)'
;MLVALSSLEGRKKDAVDYGAGLVVNIPLPESEVAQAVSDVAQNGIIRGSKEYSKDEYITGAAAVASTPVFPQWTEGGKVFYKVRKQALDPLNFKDSGDIGTLAVRYVVQPQGDKNTVLRIDAVFVEDFRRTAHASNGSVESSECKNIQDHLDAVELMKKQAAQAEEDRQVRLAKKNFGLGNDASDAVAPPSPAAPPEESKADAPESVAMAPGESLEQHVADLRRRAERIVKVPGAPLKAAPFHSANTLKSLPSGTEVLIVIATPYWFGVETHDGQHGWIPRDQLEELP
;
A
#
# COMPACT_ATOMS: atom_id res chain seq x y z
N MET A 1 20.65 -52.17 27.63
CA MET A 1 20.40 -52.64 26.26
C MET A 1 19.26 -51.79 25.72
N LEU A 2 19.58 -50.78 24.90
CA LEU A 2 18.63 -49.82 24.33
C LEU A 2 17.96 -50.44 23.10
N VAL A 3 16.63 -50.49 23.08
CA VAL A 3 15.86 -50.84 21.88
C VAL A 3 15.45 -49.53 21.22
N ALA A 4 16.07 -49.24 20.07
CA ALA A 4 15.75 -48.10 19.23
C ALA A 4 14.47 -48.41 18.44
N LEU A 5 13.40 -47.66 18.71
CA LEU A 5 12.24 -47.57 17.83
C LEU A 5 12.55 -46.54 16.76
N SER A 6 13.00 -47.00 15.60
CA SER A 6 13.11 -46.17 14.40
C SER A 6 11.71 -45.91 13.87
N SER A 7 11.17 -44.72 14.12
CA SER A 7 9.93 -44.25 13.51
C SER A 7 10.06 -44.22 11.99
N LEU A 8 9.13 -44.90 11.32
CA LEU A 8 8.85 -44.78 9.89
C LEU A 8 8.22 -43.40 9.62
N GLU A 9 9.05 -42.40 9.34
CA GLU A 9 8.57 -41.15 8.75
C GLU A 9 8.48 -41.30 7.22
N GLY A 10 7.40 -41.98 6.80
CA GLY A 10 6.95 -41.96 5.42
C GLY A 10 6.44 -40.56 5.07
N ARG A 11 7.08 -39.93 4.08
CA ARG A 11 6.70 -38.65 3.44
C ARG A 11 5.17 -38.48 3.36
N LYS A 12 4.61 -37.58 4.18
CA LYS A 12 3.30 -36.99 3.89
C LYS A 12 3.48 -36.03 2.72
N LYS A 13 2.87 -36.38 1.59
CA LYS A 13 2.65 -35.49 0.44
C LYS A 13 1.89 -34.27 0.94
N ASP A 14 2.36 -33.07 0.63
CA ASP A 14 1.84 -31.79 1.09
C ASP A 14 0.32 -31.69 0.87
N ALA A 15 -0.46 -31.94 1.92
CA ALA A 15 -1.88 -31.68 1.91
C ALA A 15 -2.04 -30.16 2.09
N VAL A 16 -2.51 -29.49 1.05
CA VAL A 16 -2.86 -28.06 1.11
C VAL A 16 -3.97 -27.90 2.15
N ASP A 17 -3.69 -27.21 3.24
CA ASP A 17 -4.63 -26.99 4.33
C ASP A 17 -5.48 -25.76 4.01
N TYR A 18 -6.73 -26.00 3.59
CA TYR A 18 -7.65 -24.94 3.18
C TYR A 18 -8.37 -24.36 4.40
N GLY A 19 -8.45 -23.03 4.48
CA GLY A 19 -9.27 -22.33 5.47
C GLY A 19 -8.68 -22.21 6.88
N ALA A 20 -7.41 -22.59 7.06
CA ALA A 20 -6.70 -22.36 8.32
C ALA A 20 -6.49 -20.87 8.63
N GLY A 21 -6.57 -20.01 7.60
CA GLY A 21 -6.15 -18.62 7.70
C GLY A 21 -4.64 -18.50 7.92
N LEU A 22 -4.18 -17.29 8.20
CA LEU A 22 -2.80 -17.00 8.55
C LEU A 22 -2.77 -16.19 9.84
N VAL A 23 -1.91 -16.57 10.79
CA VAL A 23 -1.66 -15.83 12.02
C VAL A 23 -0.17 -15.56 12.12
N VAL A 24 0.21 -14.28 12.23
CA VAL A 24 1.60 -13.84 12.36
C VAL A 24 1.75 -12.88 13.52
N ASN A 25 2.91 -12.91 14.18
CA ASN A 25 3.28 -11.94 15.19
C ASN A 25 4.21 -10.89 14.56
N ILE A 26 3.82 -9.62 14.63
CA ILE A 26 4.56 -8.48 14.08
C ILE A 26 5.19 -7.70 15.25
N PRO A 27 6.51 -7.47 15.25
CA PRO A 27 7.22 -6.77 16.34
C PRO A 27 7.05 -5.23 16.24
N LEU A 28 5.82 -4.78 16.05
CA LEU A 28 5.42 -3.37 15.98
C LEU A 28 4.15 -3.13 16.82
N PRO A 29 3.94 -1.90 17.32
CA PRO A 29 2.74 -1.56 18.08
C PRO A 29 1.47 -1.64 17.23
N GLU A 30 0.34 -1.91 17.88
CA GLU A 30 -0.96 -2.12 17.23
C GLU A 30 -1.37 -0.95 16.34
N SER A 31 -1.04 0.29 16.72
CA SER A 31 -1.36 1.49 15.94
C SER A 31 -0.69 1.50 14.57
N GLU A 32 0.56 1.05 14.48
CA GLU A 32 1.30 1.02 13.20
C GLU A 32 0.80 -0.10 12.31
N VAL A 33 0.57 -1.28 12.89
CA VAL A 33 0.05 -2.44 12.14
C VAL A 33 -1.39 -2.19 11.68
N ALA A 34 -2.26 -1.65 12.53
CA ALA A 34 -3.63 -1.32 12.16
C ALA A 34 -3.70 -0.30 11.03
N GLN A 35 -2.77 0.66 11.00
CA GLN A 35 -2.70 1.63 9.91
C GLN A 35 -2.26 0.98 8.60
N ALA A 36 -1.19 0.17 8.63
CA ALA A 36 -0.74 -0.57 7.46
C ALA A 36 -1.84 -1.48 6.89
N VAL A 37 -2.56 -2.18 7.77
CA VAL A 37 -3.69 -3.03 7.40
C VAL A 37 -4.82 -2.21 6.77
N SER A 38 -5.13 -1.03 7.32
CA SER A 38 -6.13 -0.12 6.75
C SER A 38 -5.76 0.32 5.33
N ASP A 39 -4.50 0.75 5.13
CA ASP A 39 -4.00 1.21 3.83
C ASP A 39 -4.03 0.08 2.79
N VAL A 40 -3.62 -1.13 3.19
CA VAL A 40 -3.70 -2.34 2.35
C VAL A 40 -5.14 -2.73 2.06
N ALA A 41 -6.05 -2.64 3.03
CA ALA A 41 -7.45 -2.97 2.83
C ALA A 41 -8.12 -2.02 1.81
N GLN A 42 -7.69 -0.76 1.76
CA GLN A 42 -8.25 0.28 0.91
C GLN A 42 -7.61 0.37 -0.49
N ASN A 43 -6.53 -0.37 -0.77
CA ASN A 43 -5.80 -0.27 -2.05
C ASN A 43 -6.58 -0.80 -3.28
N GLY A 44 -7.74 -1.41 -3.08
CA GLY A 44 -8.62 -1.89 -4.15
C GLY A 44 -8.22 -3.21 -4.81
N ILE A 45 -7.15 -3.87 -4.32
CA ILE A 45 -6.53 -5.04 -4.98
C ILE A 45 -6.38 -6.19 -4.00
N ILE A 46 -6.98 -7.35 -4.25
CA ILE A 46 -6.74 -8.59 -3.49
C ILE A 46 -5.64 -9.38 -4.20
N ARG A 47 -4.53 -9.63 -3.52
CA ARG A 47 -3.39 -10.41 -4.02
C ARG A 47 -3.55 -11.90 -3.69
N GLY A 48 -2.75 -12.73 -4.34
CA GLY A 48 -2.72 -14.18 -4.10
C GLY A 48 -3.87 -14.96 -4.75
N SER A 49 -4.71 -14.29 -5.53
CA SER A 49 -5.65 -14.94 -6.43
C SER A 49 -5.88 -14.11 -7.69
N LYS A 50 -6.57 -14.68 -8.67
CA LYS A 50 -6.87 -14.08 -9.97
C LYS A 50 -8.17 -14.64 -10.55
N GLU A 51 -8.87 -13.80 -11.31
CA GLU A 51 -10.10 -14.15 -12.03
C GLU A 51 -9.76 -14.63 -13.45
N TYR A 52 -8.82 -13.96 -14.13
CA TYR A 52 -8.35 -14.35 -15.45
C TYR A 52 -6.89 -14.78 -15.43
N SER A 53 -6.51 -15.69 -16.34
CA SER A 53 -5.14 -16.23 -16.36
C SER A 53 -4.05 -15.17 -16.56
N LYS A 54 -4.39 -14.06 -17.23
CA LYS A 54 -3.50 -12.92 -17.50
C LYS A 54 -3.35 -11.97 -16.32
N ASP A 55 -4.24 -12.06 -15.32
CA ASP A 55 -4.19 -11.17 -14.16
C ASP A 55 -3.16 -11.68 -13.17
N GLU A 56 -2.53 -10.74 -12.48
CA GLU A 56 -1.66 -11.01 -11.33
C GLU A 56 -2.42 -10.94 -10.00
N TYR A 57 -3.51 -10.17 -9.98
CA TYR A 57 -4.31 -9.87 -8.79
C TYR A 57 -5.76 -9.56 -9.14
N ILE A 58 -6.65 -9.65 -8.16
CA ILE A 58 -8.07 -9.31 -8.31
C ILE A 58 -8.26 -7.83 -7.98
N THR A 59 -8.78 -7.06 -8.92
CA THR A 59 -9.07 -5.62 -8.74
C THR A 59 -10.53 -5.35 -8.36
N GLY A 60 -10.84 -4.11 -7.99
CA GLY A 60 -12.22 -3.70 -7.68
C GLY A 60 -12.70 -4.13 -6.30
N ALA A 61 -11.78 -4.48 -5.40
CA ALA A 61 -12.11 -4.71 -4.00
C ALA A 61 -12.38 -3.37 -3.30
N ALA A 62 -13.21 -3.39 -2.27
CA ALA A 62 -13.50 -2.23 -1.44
C ALA A 62 -13.29 -2.56 0.03
N ALA A 63 -12.71 -1.62 0.78
CA ALA A 63 -12.71 -1.68 2.23
C ALA A 63 -14.14 -1.44 2.73
N VAL A 64 -14.63 -2.33 3.60
CA VAL A 64 -15.98 -2.23 4.19
C VAL A 64 -15.94 -2.42 5.70
N ALA A 65 -16.88 -1.81 6.41
CA ALA A 65 -16.95 -1.92 7.87
C ALA A 65 -17.44 -3.30 8.35
N SER A 66 -18.23 -3.99 7.52
CA SER A 66 -18.75 -5.33 7.81
C SER A 66 -19.11 -6.08 6.54
N THR A 67 -19.22 -7.39 6.63
CA THR A 67 -19.64 -8.27 5.54
C THR A 67 -20.42 -9.46 6.08
N PRO A 68 -21.52 -9.89 5.43
CA PRO A 68 -22.25 -11.09 5.84
C PRO A 68 -21.48 -12.39 5.57
N VAL A 69 -20.39 -12.32 4.79
CA VAL A 69 -19.55 -13.46 4.41
C VAL A 69 -18.77 -14.02 5.60
N PHE A 70 -18.47 -13.19 6.59
CA PHE A 70 -17.84 -13.62 7.84
C PHE A 70 -18.85 -13.54 8.98
N PRO A 71 -18.81 -14.48 9.94
CA PRO A 71 -19.51 -14.28 11.20
C PRO A 71 -18.96 -13.06 11.91
N GLN A 72 -19.80 -12.42 12.73
CA GLN A 72 -19.39 -11.28 13.55
C GLN A 72 -18.21 -11.70 14.44
N TRP A 73 -17.16 -10.87 14.45
CA TRP A 73 -15.98 -11.11 15.26
C TRP A 73 -16.24 -10.77 16.73
N THR A 74 -15.87 -11.68 17.65
CA THR A 74 -16.12 -11.54 19.09
C THR A 74 -14.86 -11.65 19.95
N GLU A 75 -13.70 -11.94 19.37
CA GLU A 75 -12.46 -12.22 20.12
C GLU A 75 -11.60 -10.95 20.35
N GLY A 76 -12.17 -9.75 20.17
CA GLY A 76 -11.49 -8.47 20.39
C GLY A 76 -10.45 -8.09 19.34
N GLY A 77 -9.87 -6.90 19.46
CA GLY A 77 -8.97 -6.32 18.45
C GLY A 77 -9.70 -5.51 17.38
N LYS A 78 -8.94 -4.88 16.48
CA LYS A 78 -9.48 -4.11 15.34
C LYS A 78 -9.66 -5.03 14.14
N VAL A 79 -10.83 -4.95 13.51
CA VAL A 79 -11.18 -5.79 12.37
C VAL A 79 -11.35 -4.93 11.13
N PHE A 80 -10.73 -5.35 10.04
CA PHE A 80 -10.86 -4.73 8.73
C PHE A 80 -11.37 -5.77 7.74
N TYR A 81 -12.18 -5.33 6.78
CA TYR A 81 -12.66 -6.18 5.71
C TYR A 81 -12.37 -5.57 4.36
N LYS A 82 -11.94 -6.42 3.44
CA LYS A 82 -11.72 -6.08 2.03
C LYS A 82 -12.53 -7.03 1.19
N VAL A 83 -13.47 -6.49 0.42
CA VAL A 83 -14.51 -7.27 -0.26
C VAL A 83 -14.55 -6.96 -1.74
N ARG A 84 -14.48 -8.00 -2.56
CA ARG A 84 -14.79 -7.97 -3.99
C ARG A 84 -16.09 -8.74 -4.22
N LYS A 85 -17.16 -8.01 -4.50
CA LYS A 85 -18.45 -8.60 -4.94
C LYS A 85 -18.35 -9.02 -6.39
N GLN A 86 -19.12 -10.02 -6.84
CA GLN A 86 -19.12 -10.48 -8.23
C GLN A 86 -17.72 -10.89 -8.72
N ALA A 87 -16.93 -11.53 -7.85
CA ALA A 87 -15.69 -12.17 -8.22
C ALA A 87 -15.98 -13.42 -9.07
N LEU A 88 -15.25 -13.59 -10.17
CA LEU A 88 -15.43 -14.67 -11.12
C LEU A 88 -14.42 -15.78 -10.85
N ASP A 89 -14.88 -16.90 -10.30
CA ASP A 89 -14.12 -18.14 -10.09
C ASP A 89 -12.64 -17.93 -9.67
N PRO A 90 -12.39 -17.38 -8.48
CA PRO A 90 -11.03 -17.08 -8.04
C PRO A 90 -10.22 -18.37 -7.84
N LEU A 91 -9.14 -18.54 -8.61
CA LEU A 91 -8.39 -19.81 -8.78
C LEU A 91 -7.87 -20.49 -7.50
N ASN A 92 -7.76 -19.75 -6.39
CA ASN A 92 -7.09 -20.17 -5.16
C ASN A 92 -8.06 -20.63 -4.06
N PHE A 93 -9.32 -20.83 -4.45
CA PHE A 93 -10.40 -21.27 -3.59
C PHE A 93 -10.82 -22.68 -3.99
N LYS A 94 -11.02 -23.53 -2.98
CA LYS A 94 -11.37 -24.94 -3.23
C LYS A 94 -12.73 -25.01 -3.91
N ASP A 95 -12.82 -25.76 -5.02
CA ASP A 95 -14.08 -26.03 -5.74
C ASP A 95 -14.84 -24.75 -6.14
N SER A 96 -14.13 -23.62 -6.31
CA SER A 96 -14.71 -22.45 -6.94
C SER A 96 -15.00 -22.75 -8.41
N GLY A 97 -16.13 -22.27 -8.92
CA GLY A 97 -16.53 -22.44 -10.31
C GLY A 97 -17.71 -21.57 -10.71
N ASP A 98 -18.02 -20.55 -9.90
CA ASP A 98 -19.18 -19.68 -10.05
C ASP A 98 -18.80 -18.23 -9.70
N ILE A 99 -19.76 -17.32 -9.85
CA ILE A 99 -19.66 -15.93 -9.43
C ILE A 99 -20.06 -15.78 -7.96
N GLY A 100 -19.35 -14.92 -7.23
CA GLY A 100 -19.61 -14.75 -5.81
C GLY A 100 -18.96 -13.55 -5.18
N THR A 101 -18.96 -13.52 -3.86
CA THR A 101 -18.29 -12.49 -3.06
C THR A 101 -17.01 -13.06 -2.45
N LEU A 102 -15.87 -12.50 -2.86
CA LEU A 102 -14.57 -12.74 -2.25
C LEU A 102 -14.35 -11.73 -1.12
N ALA A 103 -14.05 -12.22 0.08
CA ALA A 103 -13.79 -11.38 1.24
C ALA A 103 -12.49 -11.80 1.94
N VAL A 104 -11.70 -10.80 2.33
CA VAL A 104 -10.55 -10.94 3.22
C VAL A 104 -10.86 -10.21 4.52
N ARG A 105 -10.67 -10.88 5.65
CA ARG A 105 -10.77 -10.32 6.99
C ARG A 105 -9.38 -10.22 7.59
N TYR A 106 -9.07 -9.04 8.13
CA TYR A 106 -7.86 -8.80 8.91
C TYR A 106 -8.27 -8.53 10.36
N VAL A 107 -7.65 -9.21 11.31
CA VAL A 107 -7.84 -8.96 12.74
C VAL A 107 -6.49 -8.56 13.32
N VAL A 108 -6.44 -7.37 13.89
CA VAL A 108 -5.26 -6.78 14.53
C VAL A 108 -5.46 -6.80 16.03
N GLN A 109 -4.71 -7.65 16.73
CA GLN A 109 -4.79 -7.82 18.17
C GLN A 109 -3.48 -7.37 18.84
N PRO A 110 -3.54 -6.48 19.84
CA PRO A 110 -2.34 -6.08 20.58
C PRO A 110 -1.78 -7.26 21.38
N GLN A 111 -0.47 -7.43 21.36
CA GLN A 111 0.27 -8.39 22.19
C GLN A 111 1.34 -7.63 23.00
N GLY A 112 0.87 -6.91 24.02
CA GLY A 112 1.67 -5.94 24.76
C GLY A 112 1.92 -4.65 23.96
N ASP A 113 2.85 -3.82 24.42
CA ASP A 113 3.04 -2.46 23.87
C ASP A 113 3.82 -2.41 22.56
N LYS A 114 4.50 -3.51 22.20
CA LYS A 114 5.47 -3.54 21.08
C LYS A 114 5.23 -4.66 20.09
N ASN A 115 4.27 -5.54 20.33
CA ASN A 115 3.96 -6.62 19.41
C ASN A 115 2.47 -6.62 19.10
N THR A 116 2.14 -7.13 17.93
CA THR A 116 0.78 -7.23 17.43
C THR A 116 0.61 -8.56 16.73
N VAL A 117 -0.44 -9.28 17.10
CA VAL A 117 -0.87 -10.47 16.36
C VAL A 117 -1.79 -10.02 15.24
N LEU A 118 -1.40 -10.34 14.01
CA LEU A 118 -2.21 -10.14 12.82
C LEU A 118 -2.74 -11.50 12.35
N ARG A 119 -4.07 -11.61 12.29
CA ARG A 119 -4.77 -12.73 11.66
C ARG A 119 -5.40 -12.29 10.35
N ILE A 120 -5.23 -13.10 9.31
CA ILE A 120 -5.83 -12.91 7.99
C ILE A 120 -6.61 -14.16 7.64
N ASP A 121 -7.88 -14.00 7.28
CA ASP A 121 -8.71 -15.09 6.76
C ASP A 121 -9.26 -14.67 5.39
N ALA A 122 -9.21 -15.56 4.39
CA ALA A 122 -9.84 -15.33 3.08
C ALA A 122 -10.88 -16.40 2.76
N VAL A 123 -12.04 -15.95 2.25
CA VAL A 123 -13.15 -16.84 1.87
C VAL A 123 -13.86 -16.30 0.64
N PHE A 124 -14.27 -17.20 -0.24
CA PHE A 124 -15.12 -16.91 -1.39
C PHE A 124 -16.49 -17.54 -1.17
N VAL A 125 -17.58 -16.78 -1.37
CA VAL A 125 -18.95 -17.29 -1.19
C VAL A 125 -19.74 -17.09 -2.47
N GLU A 126 -20.28 -18.17 -3.04
CA GLU A 126 -21.09 -18.11 -4.26
C GLU A 126 -22.36 -17.28 -4.07
N ASP A 127 -22.74 -16.47 -5.05
CA ASP A 127 -23.94 -15.63 -4.93
C ASP A 127 -25.23 -16.47 -4.97
N PHE A 128 -25.29 -17.49 -5.83
CA PHE A 128 -26.50 -18.29 -6.04
C PHE A 128 -26.70 -19.35 -4.95
N ARG A 129 -25.70 -20.20 -4.71
CA ARG A 129 -25.81 -21.32 -3.76
C ARG A 129 -25.42 -20.96 -2.34
N ARG A 130 -24.76 -19.80 -2.14
CA ARG A 130 -24.18 -19.37 -0.86
C ARG A 130 -23.20 -20.38 -0.26
N THR A 131 -22.58 -21.20 -1.12
CA THR A 131 -21.53 -22.13 -0.72
C THR A 131 -20.28 -21.33 -0.40
N ALA A 132 -19.69 -21.58 0.77
CA ALA A 132 -18.42 -20.99 1.15
C ALA A 132 -17.25 -21.88 0.73
N HIS A 133 -16.29 -21.27 0.07
CA HIS A 133 -15.07 -21.87 -0.45
C HIS A 133 -13.89 -21.28 0.31
N ALA A 134 -13.13 -22.16 0.94
CA ALA A 134 -11.96 -21.77 1.72
C ALA A 134 -10.77 -21.46 0.79
N SER A 135 -9.95 -20.49 1.18
CA SER A 135 -8.67 -20.24 0.49
C SER A 135 -7.65 -21.33 0.82
N ASN A 136 -6.71 -21.57 -0.09
CA ASN A 136 -5.54 -22.42 0.13
C ASN A 136 -4.40 -21.73 0.89
N GLY A 137 -4.60 -20.52 1.44
CA GLY A 137 -3.58 -19.76 2.16
C GLY A 137 -2.78 -18.78 1.30
N SER A 138 -2.95 -18.80 -0.03
CA SER A 138 -2.19 -17.93 -0.94
C SER A 138 -2.61 -16.46 -0.87
N VAL A 139 -3.90 -16.20 -0.67
CA VAL A 139 -4.42 -14.84 -0.47
C VAL A 139 -3.88 -14.27 0.84
N GLU A 140 -3.99 -15.04 1.92
CA GLU A 140 -3.53 -14.65 3.24
C GLU A 140 -2.03 -14.35 3.26
N SER A 141 -1.22 -15.23 2.66
CA SER A 141 0.24 -15.05 2.58
C SER A 141 0.63 -13.83 1.74
N SER A 142 -0.08 -13.59 0.63
CA SER A 142 0.21 -12.46 -0.26
C SER A 142 -0.20 -11.12 0.35
N GLU A 143 -1.34 -11.07 1.04
CA GLU A 143 -1.77 -9.88 1.76
C GLU A 143 -0.87 -9.61 2.98
N CYS A 144 -0.45 -10.65 3.71
CA CYS A 144 0.53 -10.50 4.79
C CYS A 144 1.86 -9.93 4.28
N LYS A 145 2.35 -10.44 3.15
CA LYS A 145 3.56 -9.90 2.51
C LYS A 145 3.39 -8.43 2.15
N ASN A 146 2.24 -8.06 1.57
CA ASN A 146 1.97 -6.67 1.21
C ASN A 146 1.94 -5.72 2.42
N ILE A 147 1.41 -6.20 3.56
CA ILE A 147 1.43 -5.46 4.83
C ILE A 147 2.87 -5.34 5.35
N GLN A 148 3.67 -6.40 5.28
CA GLN A 148 5.07 -6.38 5.69
C GLN A 148 5.88 -5.39 4.84
N ASP A 149 5.75 -5.47 3.51
CA ASP A 149 6.41 -4.57 2.56
C ASP A 149 6.00 -3.10 2.82
N HIS A 150 4.73 -2.85 3.16
CA HIS A 150 4.26 -1.52 3.54
C HIS A 150 4.93 -1.01 4.82
N LEU A 151 5.01 -1.85 5.86
CA LEU A 151 5.63 -1.50 7.13
C LEU A 151 7.12 -1.18 6.96
N ASP A 152 7.84 -2.00 6.19
CA ASP A 152 9.25 -1.80 5.89
C ASP A 152 9.48 -0.50 5.09
N ALA A 153 8.62 -0.23 4.10
CA ALA A 153 8.66 1.02 3.34
C ALA A 153 8.43 2.25 4.23
N VAL A 154 7.45 2.17 5.15
CA VAL A 154 7.18 3.24 6.13
C VAL A 154 8.36 3.43 7.07
N GLU A 155 9.00 2.37 7.56
CA GLU A 155 10.17 2.46 8.43
C GLU A 155 11.36 3.11 7.71
N LEU A 156 11.63 2.70 6.46
CA LEU A 156 12.67 3.30 5.64
C LEU A 156 12.42 4.80 5.43
N MET A 157 11.18 5.17 5.13
CA MET A 157 10.76 6.57 4.95
C MET A 157 10.89 7.38 6.24
N LYS A 158 10.52 6.82 7.39
CA LYS A 158 10.71 7.46 8.71
C LYS A 158 12.18 7.78 8.95
N LYS A 159 13.09 6.83 8.64
CA LYS A 159 14.55 7.02 8.78
C LYS A 159 15.06 8.13 7.87
N GLN A 160 14.66 8.12 6.59
CA GLN A 160 15.05 9.16 5.63
C GLN A 160 14.51 10.54 6.02
N ALA A 161 13.27 10.63 6.49
CA ALA A 161 12.67 11.89 6.93
C ALA A 161 13.37 12.44 8.18
N ALA A 162 13.75 11.58 9.14
CA ALA A 162 14.52 11.98 10.30
C ALA A 162 15.90 12.54 9.91
N GLN A 163 16.62 11.86 9.01
CA GLN A 163 17.91 12.33 8.50
C GLN A 163 17.79 13.65 7.74
N ALA A 164 16.78 13.79 6.88
CA ALA A 164 16.53 15.03 6.16
C ALA A 164 16.21 16.20 7.09
N GLU A 165 15.51 15.96 8.19
CA GLU A 165 15.23 16.97 9.19
C GLU A 165 16.48 17.34 10.00
N GLU A 166 17.32 16.38 10.37
CA GLU A 166 18.61 16.63 11.01
C GLU A 166 19.52 17.48 10.11
N ASP A 167 19.66 17.12 8.84
CA ASP A 167 20.44 17.89 7.85
C ASP A 167 19.89 19.31 7.67
N ARG A 168 18.55 19.45 7.68
CA ARG A 168 17.90 20.75 7.62
C ARG A 168 18.21 21.58 8.86
N GLN A 169 18.15 21.01 10.05
CA GLN A 169 18.48 21.71 11.29
C GLN A 169 19.95 22.11 11.36
N VAL A 170 20.86 21.25 10.90
CA VAL A 170 22.29 21.58 10.79
C VAL A 170 22.51 22.73 9.81
N ARG A 171 21.83 22.73 8.65
CA ARG A 171 21.92 23.82 7.67
C ARG A 171 21.39 25.13 8.25
N LEU A 172 20.27 25.10 8.97
CA LEU A 172 19.71 26.27 9.63
C LEU A 172 20.60 26.78 10.76
N ALA A 173 21.18 25.89 11.57
CA ALA A 173 22.13 26.25 12.61
C ALA A 173 23.39 26.90 12.02
N LYS A 174 23.95 26.34 10.94
CA LYS A 174 25.09 26.95 10.20
C LYS A 174 24.77 28.34 9.67
N LYS A 175 23.55 28.56 9.18
CA LYS A 175 23.08 29.88 8.71
C LYS A 175 22.90 30.87 9.88
N ASN A 176 22.41 30.39 11.02
CA ASN A 176 22.16 31.23 12.20
C ASN A 176 23.44 31.55 13.00
N PHE A 177 24.49 30.72 12.93
CA PHE A 177 25.77 30.93 13.64
C PHE A 177 26.78 31.81 12.89
N GLY A 178 26.39 32.48 11.80
CA GLY A 178 27.19 33.57 11.22
C GLY A 178 28.51 33.14 10.59
N LEU A 179 28.50 32.19 9.65
CA LEU A 179 29.50 32.15 8.58
C LEU A 179 28.96 32.92 7.37
N GLY A 180 28.77 34.23 7.57
CA GLY A 180 28.76 35.16 6.46
C GLY A 180 30.19 35.48 6.10
N ASN A 181 30.70 34.92 5.01
CA ASN A 181 31.72 35.56 4.20
C ASN A 181 31.59 35.09 2.75
N ASP A 182 31.15 36.06 1.94
CA ASP A 182 31.40 36.33 0.53
C ASP A 182 31.08 35.29 -0.56
N ALA A 183 30.04 35.65 -1.33
CA ALA A 183 30.08 35.86 -2.78
C ALA A 183 31.25 35.21 -3.54
N SER A 184 30.94 34.20 -4.36
CA SER A 184 31.17 34.19 -5.82
C SER A 184 31.03 32.78 -6.41
N ASP A 185 29.80 32.35 -6.69
CA ASP A 185 29.57 31.24 -7.64
C ASP A 185 29.05 31.82 -8.96
N ALA A 186 29.97 32.46 -9.68
CA ALA A 186 29.89 32.66 -11.10
C ALA A 186 31.09 31.95 -11.73
N VAL A 187 30.95 30.66 -12.03
CA VAL A 187 31.72 30.02 -13.10
C VAL A 187 30.78 29.09 -13.88
N ALA A 188 30.90 29.24 -15.19
CA ALA A 188 30.09 28.69 -16.27
C ALA A 188 30.23 27.15 -16.44
N PRO A 189 29.47 26.53 -17.35
CA PRO A 189 29.29 25.09 -17.45
C PRO A 189 30.48 24.40 -18.14
N PRO A 190 30.65 23.09 -17.92
CA PRO A 190 31.27 22.24 -18.94
C PRO A 190 30.30 21.15 -19.41
N SER A 191 29.90 21.27 -20.67
CA SER A 191 29.73 20.12 -21.58
C SER A 191 31.03 20.08 -22.42
N PRO A 192 31.58 18.92 -22.85
CA PRO A 192 30.87 18.03 -23.77
C PRO A 192 31.20 16.51 -23.68
N ALA A 193 30.40 15.75 -24.45
CA ALA A 193 30.66 14.46 -25.12
C ALA A 193 30.19 13.14 -24.44
N ALA A 194 29.27 12.48 -25.15
CA ALA A 194 28.72 11.13 -24.98
C ALA A 194 29.49 10.10 -25.87
N PRO A 195 29.07 8.83 -26.03
CA PRO A 195 28.79 7.71 -25.08
C PRO A 195 29.66 6.46 -25.45
N PRO A 196 29.53 5.23 -24.87
CA PRO A 196 28.39 4.29 -25.13
C PRO A 196 27.93 3.40 -23.94
N GLU A 197 26.69 2.87 -24.07
CA GLU A 197 26.14 1.53 -23.72
C GLU A 197 26.54 0.85 -22.39
N GLU A 198 25.72 0.15 -21.59
CA GLU A 198 24.41 -0.48 -21.72
C GLU A 198 23.99 -0.81 -20.27
N SER A 199 22.80 -0.43 -19.81
CA SER A 199 22.21 -0.98 -18.59
C SER A 199 20.70 -0.75 -18.61
N LYS A 200 19.99 -1.82 -19.00
CA LYS A 200 18.56 -1.97 -18.79
C LYS A 200 18.33 -2.07 -17.29
N ALA A 201 17.76 -1.02 -16.72
CA ALA A 201 17.11 -1.05 -15.41
C ALA A 201 15.78 -0.31 -15.55
N ASP A 202 14.72 -0.98 -15.11
CA ASP A 202 13.32 -0.54 -15.13
C ASP A 202 13.17 0.91 -14.70
N ALA A 203 12.74 1.74 -15.66
CA ALA A 203 12.13 3.03 -15.42
C ALA A 203 10.61 2.84 -15.24
N PRO A 204 9.95 3.67 -14.43
CA PRO A 204 8.49 3.64 -14.32
C PRO A 204 7.86 3.98 -15.68
N GLU A 205 6.74 3.34 -15.98
CA GLU A 205 5.99 3.39 -17.25
C GLU A 205 6.10 4.74 -17.96
N SER A 206 6.84 4.77 -19.07
CA SER A 206 6.74 5.85 -20.04
C SER A 206 5.34 5.79 -20.65
N VAL A 207 4.55 6.83 -20.41
CA VAL A 207 3.24 7.01 -21.03
C VAL A 207 3.49 7.29 -22.52
N ALA A 208 3.58 6.23 -23.33
CA ALA A 208 3.71 6.37 -24.77
C ALA A 208 2.42 6.99 -25.33
N MET A 209 2.55 8.08 -26.11
CA MET A 209 1.43 8.67 -26.85
C MET A 209 0.72 7.60 -27.68
N ALA A 210 -0.59 7.47 -27.51
CA ALA A 210 -1.39 6.64 -28.38
C ALA A 210 -1.32 7.21 -29.82
N PRO A 211 -1.17 6.37 -30.86
CA PRO A 211 -1.06 6.85 -32.23
C PRO A 211 -2.35 7.54 -32.66
N GLY A 212 -2.33 8.87 -32.76
CA GLY A 212 -3.47 9.71 -33.16
C GLY A 212 -3.92 10.76 -32.13
N GLU A 213 -3.33 10.78 -30.93
CA GLU A 213 -3.62 11.80 -29.92
C GLU A 213 -2.86 13.11 -30.22
N SER A 214 -3.56 14.25 -30.20
CA SER A 214 -2.90 15.57 -30.30
C SER A 214 -2.09 15.86 -29.03
N LEU A 215 -0.98 16.59 -29.15
CA LEU A 215 -0.13 16.95 -28.02
C LEU A 215 -0.93 17.69 -26.93
N GLU A 216 -1.89 18.52 -27.35
CA GLU A 216 -2.78 19.26 -26.47
C GLU A 216 -3.71 18.33 -25.67
N GLN A 217 -4.24 17.28 -26.30
CA GLN A 217 -5.03 16.25 -25.60
C GLN A 217 -4.17 15.49 -24.61
N HIS A 218 -2.95 15.10 -25.00
CA HIS A 218 -2.03 14.36 -24.16
C HIS A 218 -1.61 15.18 -22.91
N VAL A 219 -1.31 16.48 -23.09
CA VAL A 219 -1.00 17.39 -21.97
C VAL A 219 -2.22 17.60 -21.06
N ALA A 220 -3.42 17.71 -21.63
CA ALA A 220 -4.64 17.82 -20.83
C ALA A 220 -4.91 16.54 -20.01
N ASP A 221 -4.62 15.37 -20.59
CA ASP A 221 -4.76 14.08 -19.91
C ASP A 221 -3.75 13.92 -18.77
N LEU A 222 -2.49 14.30 -19.00
CA LEU A 222 -1.45 14.30 -17.96
C LEU A 222 -1.80 15.26 -16.82
N ARG A 223 -2.34 16.45 -17.13
CA ARG A 223 -2.81 17.39 -16.10
C ARG A 223 -3.94 16.80 -15.27
N ARG A 224 -4.96 16.22 -15.89
CA ARG A 224 -6.04 15.53 -15.16
C ARG A 224 -5.54 14.38 -14.28
N ARG A 225 -4.50 13.66 -14.71
CA ARG A 225 -3.90 12.58 -13.92
C ARG A 225 -3.06 13.09 -12.75
N ALA A 226 -2.44 14.25 -12.88
CA ALA A 226 -1.59 14.85 -11.84
C ALA A 226 -2.38 15.70 -10.84
N GLU A 227 -3.42 16.40 -11.29
CA GLU A 227 -4.24 17.27 -10.46
C GLU A 227 -5.27 16.43 -9.68
N ARG A 228 -5.40 16.69 -8.38
CA ARG A 228 -6.32 16.01 -7.47
C ARG A 228 -7.03 17.01 -6.57
N ILE A 229 -8.19 16.61 -6.06
CA ILE A 229 -8.97 17.38 -5.09
C ILE A 229 -8.94 16.69 -3.73
N VAL A 230 -8.80 17.49 -2.67
CA VAL A 230 -8.95 17.03 -1.27
C VAL A 230 -10.41 16.67 -0.98
N LYS A 231 -10.66 15.43 -0.57
CA LYS A 231 -12.00 14.93 -0.19
C LYS A 231 -12.54 15.59 1.09
N VAL A 232 -13.85 15.54 1.28
CA VAL A 232 -14.52 15.89 2.56
C VAL A 232 -14.10 14.88 3.65
N PRO A 233 -13.74 15.31 4.88
CA PRO A 233 -13.87 16.65 5.48
C PRO A 233 -12.65 17.58 5.31
N GLY A 234 -11.65 17.20 4.53
CA GLY A 234 -10.34 17.87 4.45
C GLY A 234 -9.20 16.86 4.69
N ALA A 235 -7.97 17.29 4.44
CA ALA A 235 -6.77 16.44 4.57
C ALA A 235 -5.61 17.16 5.27
N PRO A 236 -4.92 16.52 6.23
CA PRO A 236 -3.67 17.05 6.76
C PRO A 236 -2.54 16.92 5.74
N LEU A 237 -1.94 18.04 5.35
CA LEU A 237 -0.67 18.10 4.63
C LEU A 237 0.46 17.78 5.61
N LYS A 238 1.10 16.61 5.44
CA LYS A 238 2.16 16.14 6.34
C LYS A 238 3.56 16.45 5.85
N ALA A 239 4.49 16.54 6.77
CA ALA A 239 5.91 16.75 6.46
C ALA A 239 6.57 15.52 5.80
N ALA A 240 6.02 14.33 6.04
CA ALA A 240 6.57 13.08 5.55
C ALA A 240 5.45 12.05 5.28
N PRO A 241 5.69 11.04 4.43
CA PRO A 241 4.69 10.07 3.97
C PRO A 241 4.44 8.94 4.99
N PHE A 242 4.05 9.31 6.21
CA PHE A 242 3.59 8.37 7.23
C PHE A 242 2.64 9.05 8.21
N HIS A 243 1.73 8.28 8.78
CA HIS A 243 0.62 8.80 9.57
C HIS A 243 1.05 9.55 10.84
N SER A 244 2.16 9.16 11.46
CA SER A 244 2.69 9.85 12.65
C SER A 244 3.52 11.11 12.33
N ALA A 245 3.71 11.46 11.06
CA ALA A 245 4.46 12.66 10.70
C ALA A 245 3.72 13.94 11.14
N ASN A 246 4.50 14.97 11.45
CA ASN A 246 3.99 16.29 11.81
C ASN A 246 3.11 16.84 10.68
N THR A 247 1.96 17.39 11.07
CA THR A 247 1.05 18.07 10.13
C THR A 247 1.56 19.49 9.93
N LEU A 248 1.91 19.83 8.68
CA LEU A 248 2.34 21.17 8.29
C LEU A 248 1.14 22.12 8.22
N LYS A 249 0.04 21.66 7.60
CA LYS A 249 -1.17 22.46 7.36
C LYS A 249 -2.36 21.52 7.21
N SER A 250 -3.55 21.95 7.64
CA SER A 250 -4.79 21.24 7.29
C SER A 250 -5.40 21.91 6.05
N LEU A 251 -5.58 21.13 4.99
CA LEU A 251 -6.21 21.60 3.75
C LEU A 251 -7.72 21.35 3.82
N PRO A 252 -8.55 22.35 3.47
CA PRO A 252 -10.00 22.17 3.40
C PRO A 252 -10.38 21.22 2.26
N SER A 253 -11.58 20.63 2.36
CA SER A 253 -12.17 19.87 1.25
C SER A 253 -12.34 20.76 0.02
N GLY A 254 -12.09 20.22 -1.17
CA GLY A 254 -12.15 20.97 -2.41
C GLY A 254 -10.83 21.66 -2.79
N THR A 255 -9.78 21.59 -1.98
CA THR A 255 -8.47 22.13 -2.37
C THR A 255 -7.86 21.31 -3.50
N GLU A 256 -7.53 21.97 -4.60
CA GLU A 256 -6.76 21.40 -5.70
C GLU A 256 -5.28 21.30 -5.31
N VAL A 257 -4.68 20.15 -5.61
CA VAL A 257 -3.27 19.84 -5.38
C VAL A 257 -2.69 19.14 -6.60
N LEU A 258 -1.40 19.37 -6.86
CA LEU A 258 -0.66 18.71 -7.93
C LEU A 258 0.18 17.57 -7.35
N ILE A 259 0.04 16.35 -7.88
CA ILE A 259 0.90 15.22 -7.51
C ILE A 259 2.28 15.43 -8.13
N VAL A 260 3.30 15.56 -7.27
CA VAL A 260 4.72 15.66 -7.66
C VAL A 260 5.43 14.32 -7.45
N ILE A 261 5.01 13.53 -6.46
CA ILE A 261 5.57 12.21 -6.17
C ILE A 261 4.43 11.22 -5.94
N ALA A 262 4.43 10.11 -6.68
CA ALA A 262 3.48 9.02 -6.51
C ALA A 262 4.13 7.84 -5.79
N THR A 263 3.63 7.50 -4.60
CA THR A 263 3.96 6.25 -3.92
C THR A 263 2.68 5.43 -3.75
N PRO A 264 2.77 4.13 -3.40
CA PRO A 264 1.57 3.28 -3.34
C PRO A 264 0.48 3.81 -2.38
N TYR A 265 0.87 4.46 -1.28
CA TYR A 265 -0.04 4.87 -0.19
C TYR A 265 -0.09 6.39 0.04
N TRP A 266 0.91 7.13 -0.42
CA TRP A 266 1.03 8.57 -0.23
C TRP A 266 1.28 9.29 -1.56
N PHE A 267 0.68 10.47 -1.70
CA PHE A 267 1.05 11.43 -2.72
C PHE A 267 1.87 12.54 -2.10
N GLY A 268 3.05 12.79 -2.67
CA GLY A 268 3.78 14.03 -2.48
C GLY A 268 3.11 15.07 -3.36
N VAL A 269 2.58 16.11 -2.75
CA VAL A 269 1.77 17.12 -3.42
C VAL A 269 2.36 18.51 -3.28
N GLU A 270 2.08 19.33 -4.29
CA GLU A 270 2.27 20.76 -4.26
C GLU A 270 0.91 21.46 -4.31
N THR A 271 0.72 22.42 -3.42
CA THR A 271 -0.47 23.28 -3.35
C THR A 271 -0.28 24.52 -4.22
N HIS A 272 -1.37 25.21 -4.58
CA HIS A 272 -1.28 26.45 -5.37
C HIS A 272 -0.43 27.56 -4.72
N ASP A 273 -0.29 27.54 -3.38
CA ASP A 273 0.58 28.43 -2.62
C ASP A 273 2.05 27.98 -2.59
N GLY A 274 2.42 26.97 -3.37
CA GLY A 274 3.78 26.43 -3.48
C GLY A 274 4.22 25.60 -2.27
N GLN A 275 3.29 25.27 -1.34
CA GLN A 275 3.63 24.40 -0.22
C GLN A 275 3.67 22.96 -0.66
N HIS A 276 4.75 22.29 -0.27
CA HIS A 276 4.99 20.88 -0.53
C HIS A 276 4.72 20.07 0.73
N GLY A 277 4.12 18.90 0.56
CA GLY A 277 3.94 17.94 1.63
C GLY A 277 3.36 16.64 1.14
N TRP A 278 2.92 15.81 2.07
CA TRP A 278 2.43 14.48 1.80
C TRP A 278 0.98 14.34 2.24
N ILE A 279 0.13 13.78 1.38
CA ILE A 279 -1.27 13.48 1.67
C ILE A 279 -1.53 11.99 1.40
N PRO A 280 -2.27 11.29 2.28
CA PRO A 280 -2.74 9.94 2.04
C PRO A 280 -3.53 9.83 0.74
N ARG A 281 -3.28 8.78 -0.04
CA ARG A 281 -3.92 8.59 -1.36
C ARG A 281 -5.45 8.53 -1.29
N ASP A 282 -5.99 7.95 -0.23
CA ASP A 282 -7.42 7.80 0.02
C ASP A 282 -8.14 9.14 0.28
N GLN A 283 -7.42 10.17 0.69
CA GLN A 283 -7.94 11.52 0.96
C GLN A 283 -7.99 12.43 -0.27
N LEU A 284 -7.54 11.93 -1.41
CA LEU A 284 -7.55 12.64 -2.68
C LEU A 284 -8.50 11.95 -3.67
N GLU A 285 -9.22 12.73 -4.46
CA GLU A 285 -10.02 12.28 -5.60
C GLU A 285 -9.59 12.97 -6.89
N GLU A 286 -9.94 12.35 -8.01
CA GLU A 286 -9.69 12.91 -9.33
C GLU A 286 -10.63 14.11 -9.56
N LEU A 287 -10.17 15.06 -10.37
CA LEU A 287 -11.02 16.17 -10.81
C LEU A 287 -12.22 15.62 -11.60
N PRO A 288 -13.43 16.14 -11.36
CA PRO A 288 -14.64 15.77 -12.10
C PRO A 288 -14.63 16.19 -13.57
#